data_AF-A0A845ZC95-F1
#
_entry.id   AF-A0A845ZC95-F1
#
_cell.length_a   1.000
_cell.length_b   1.000
_cell.length_c   1.000
_cell.angle_alpha   90.00
_cell.angle_beta   90.00
_cell.angle_gamma   90.00
#
_symmetry.space_group_name_H-M   'P 1'
#
loop_
_entity.id
_entity.type
_entity.pdbx_description
1 polymer ?
#
loop_
_entity_poly.entity_id
_entity_poly.type
_entity_poly.pdbx_seq_one_letter_code
_entity_poly.pdbx_strand_id
1 'polypeptide(L)'
;MQDEQGRRREVEGRLNSVQNTQSQRERELERQLKDEQGRRREVEGRLNLVENTYRELERQLEYERRNRQGVEVQRQREVRSQQAKPLSSVDVPLVSAKGVDYTKLRDLLAGGKWKEADEETARVMLKVAGRESERWLRVEDIENFPCEDLGTIDKLWVKYSNGKFGFSVQKQIYQSLGGTKEYNGRVWKAFRDKVGWRVGILGWRVWRVCWDISTPYEGHLPFLEKRFRDKWRSRLGLGVWSNRLFSRAETCRL
;
A
#
# COMPACT_ATOMS: atom_id res chain seq x y z
N MET A 1 -89.08 6.57 2.26
CA MET A 1 -88.65 7.63 1.31
C MET A 1 -87.72 8.67 1.93
N GLN A 2 -87.99 9.22 3.13
CA GLN A 2 -87.11 10.23 3.75
C GLN A 2 -85.74 9.69 4.20
N ASP A 3 -85.65 8.43 4.65
CA ASP A 3 -84.40 7.77 5.07
C ASP A 3 -83.38 7.59 3.91
N GLU A 4 -83.88 7.28 2.71
CA GLU A 4 -83.02 7.03 1.54
C GLU A 4 -82.41 8.34 0.97
N GLN A 5 -83.16 9.44 1.01
CA GLN A 5 -82.64 10.76 0.63
C GLN A 5 -81.59 11.29 1.62
N GLY A 6 -81.77 11.03 2.92
CA GLY A 6 -80.77 11.34 3.95
C GLY A 6 -79.46 10.58 3.72
N ARG A 7 -79.55 9.27 3.46
CA ARG A 7 -78.37 8.43 3.16
C ARG A 7 -77.67 8.83 1.87
N ARG A 8 -78.40 9.21 0.82
CA ARG A 8 -77.81 9.72 -0.44
C ARG A 8 -77.02 11.01 -0.22
N ARG A 9 -77.55 11.97 0.55
CA ARG A 9 -76.84 13.22 0.88
C ARG A 9 -75.59 12.98 1.72
N GLU A 10 -75.63 12.03 2.65
CA GLU A 10 -74.45 11.65 3.44
C GLU A 10 -73.36 11.03 2.56
N VAL A 11 -73.73 10.12 1.66
CA VAL A 11 -72.79 9.48 0.72
C VAL A 11 -72.17 10.52 -0.22
N GLU A 12 -72.96 11.45 -0.74
CA GLU A 12 -72.47 12.53 -1.61
C GLU A 12 -71.53 13.50 -0.86
N GLY A 13 -71.85 13.84 0.40
CA GLY A 13 -70.97 14.63 1.25
C GLY A 13 -69.64 13.92 1.55
N ARG A 14 -69.68 12.60 1.80
CA ARG A 14 -68.47 11.78 1.95
C ARG A 14 -67.66 11.72 0.66
N LEU A 15 -68.31 11.54 -0.48
CA LEU A 15 -67.66 11.50 -1.80
C LEU A 15 -66.91 12.81 -2.09
N ASN A 16 -67.57 13.95 -1.86
CA ASN A 16 -66.97 15.27 -2.04
C ASN A 16 -65.80 15.52 -1.09
N SER A 17 -65.92 15.07 0.17
CA SER A 17 -64.81 15.14 1.15
C SER A 17 -63.60 14.30 0.73
N VAL A 18 -63.84 13.09 0.23
CA VAL A 18 -62.79 12.20 -0.29
C VAL A 18 -62.12 12.81 -1.52
N GLN A 19 -62.88 13.33 -2.48
CA GLN A 19 -62.34 13.97 -3.69
C GLN A 19 -61.51 15.22 -3.36
N ASN A 20 -61.95 16.04 -2.41
CA ASN A 20 -61.20 17.20 -1.93
C ASN A 20 -59.89 16.78 -1.25
N THR A 21 -59.94 15.74 -0.40
CA THR A 21 -58.76 15.20 0.28
C THR A 21 -57.77 14.62 -0.73
N GLN A 22 -58.25 13.90 -1.75
CA GLN A 22 -57.43 13.35 -2.81
C GLN A 22 -56.75 14.47 -3.61
N SER A 23 -57.50 15.49 -4.02
CA SER A 23 -56.96 16.65 -4.74
C SER A 23 -55.91 17.42 -3.92
N GLN A 24 -56.08 17.50 -2.59
CA GLN A 24 -55.08 18.11 -1.72
C GLN A 24 -53.80 17.27 -1.64
N ARG A 25 -53.92 15.95 -1.50
CA ARG A 25 -52.78 15.02 -1.48
C ARG A 25 -52.01 15.00 -2.79
N GLU A 26 -52.70 15.04 -3.93
CA GLU A 26 -52.07 15.11 -5.25
C GLU A 26 -51.21 16.38 -5.39
N ARG A 27 -51.75 17.54 -4.99
CA ARG A 27 -50.98 18.80 -4.98
C ARG A 27 -49.78 18.76 -4.05
N GLU A 28 -49.89 18.08 -2.91
CA GLU A 28 -48.78 17.92 -1.97
C GLU A 28 -47.68 17.01 -2.54
N LEU A 29 -48.05 15.89 -3.15
CA LEU A 29 -47.12 14.99 -3.83
C LEU A 29 -46.39 15.67 -4.99
N GLU A 30 -47.09 16.50 -5.78
CA GLU A 30 -46.47 17.28 -6.85
C GLU A 30 -45.43 18.29 -6.34
N ARG A 31 -45.70 18.92 -5.18
CA ARG A 31 -44.74 19.82 -4.53
C ARG A 31 -43.51 19.05 -4.06
N GLN A 32 -43.72 17.93 -3.37
CA GLN A 32 -42.62 17.07 -2.90
C GLN A 32 -41.78 16.54 -4.08
N LEU A 33 -42.41 16.17 -5.20
CA LEU A 33 -41.70 15.72 -6.40
C LEU A 33 -40.84 16.83 -7.00
N LYS A 34 -41.33 18.07 -7.04
CA LYS A 34 -40.55 19.22 -7.52
C LYS A 34 -39.35 19.51 -6.62
N ASP A 35 -39.53 19.45 -5.31
CA ASP A 35 -38.45 19.65 -4.35
C ASP A 35 -37.38 18.55 -4.49
N GLU A 36 -37.78 17.28 -4.58
CA GLU A 36 -36.85 16.17 -4.83
C GLU A 36 -36.12 16.29 -6.18
N GLN A 37 -36.80 16.74 -7.24
CA GLN A 37 -36.15 17.04 -8.51
C GLN A 37 -35.13 18.18 -8.38
N GLY A 38 -35.43 19.22 -7.60
CA GLY A 38 -34.49 20.29 -7.28
C GLY A 38 -33.24 19.78 -6.56
N ARG A 39 -33.43 18.97 -5.51
CA ARG A 39 -32.34 18.34 -4.76
C ARG A 39 -31.49 17.42 -5.64
N ARG A 40 -32.12 16.63 -6.52
CA ARG A 40 -31.41 15.78 -7.50
C ARG A 40 -30.52 16.60 -8.43
N ARG A 41 -31.04 17.70 -8.98
CA ARG A 41 -30.25 18.60 -9.85
C ARG A 41 -29.05 19.21 -9.11
N GLU A 42 -29.23 19.58 -7.85
CA GLU A 42 -28.13 20.10 -7.03
C GLU A 42 -27.04 19.03 -6.79
N VAL A 43 -27.44 17.80 -6.44
CA VAL A 43 -26.51 16.67 -6.27
C VAL A 43 -25.79 16.36 -7.58
N GLU A 44 -26.50 16.35 -8.71
CA GLU A 44 -25.92 16.13 -10.03
C GLU A 44 -24.92 17.23 -10.41
N GLY A 45 -25.23 18.50 -10.11
CA GLY A 45 -24.28 19.61 -10.26
C GLY A 45 -23.00 19.41 -9.44
N ARG A 46 -23.13 18.96 -8.19
CA ARG A 46 -21.97 18.64 -7.32
C ARG A 46 -21.18 17.45 -7.84
N LEU A 47 -21.84 16.41 -8.34
CA LEU A 47 -21.19 15.25 -8.95
C LEU A 47 -20.37 15.65 -10.18
N ASN A 48 -20.95 16.45 -11.06
CA ASN A 48 -20.27 16.96 -12.25
C ASN A 48 -19.03 17.80 -11.88
N LEU A 49 -19.13 18.61 -10.82
CA LEU A 49 -17.98 19.36 -10.32
C LEU A 49 -16.88 18.42 -9.83
N VAL A 50 -17.21 17.41 -9.02
CA VAL A 50 -16.24 16.42 -8.53
C VAL A 50 -15.59 15.67 -9.70
N GLU A 51 -16.37 15.22 -10.67
CA GLU A 51 -15.84 14.51 -11.84
C GLU A 51 -14.87 15.39 -12.66
N ASN A 52 -15.22 16.66 -12.87
CA ASN A 52 -14.35 17.60 -13.56
C ASN A 52 -13.06 17.87 -12.78
N THR A 53 -13.13 18.04 -11.46
CA THR A 53 -11.93 18.20 -10.62
C THR A 53 -11.05 16.97 -10.65
N TYR A 54 -11.65 15.77 -10.68
CA TYR A 54 -10.91 14.52 -10.74
C TYR A 54 -10.16 14.37 -12.08
N ARG A 55 -10.82 14.68 -13.21
CA ARG A 55 -10.18 14.71 -14.54
C ARG A 55 -9.01 15.70 -14.61
N GLU A 56 -9.12 16.85 -13.95
CA GLU A 56 -8.03 17.84 -13.88
C GLU A 56 -6.85 17.32 -13.05
N LEU A 57 -7.12 16.72 -11.88
CA LEU A 57 -6.08 16.10 -11.06
C LEU A 57 -5.36 14.96 -11.79
N GLU A 58 -6.10 14.15 -12.56
CA GLU A 58 -5.49 13.09 -13.38
C GLU A 58 -4.53 13.67 -14.43
N ARG A 59 -4.93 14.75 -15.14
CA ARG A 59 -4.05 15.46 -16.07
C ARG A 59 -2.78 15.98 -15.39
N GLN A 60 -2.93 16.58 -14.20
CA GLN A 60 -1.80 17.11 -13.44
C GLN A 60 -0.84 15.99 -13.00
N LEU A 61 -1.38 14.88 -12.49
CA LEU A 61 -0.58 13.72 -12.10
C LEU A 61 0.16 13.11 -13.30
N GLU A 62 -0.45 13.07 -14.48
CA GLU A 62 0.20 12.61 -15.71
C GLU A 62 1.34 13.55 -16.15
N TYR A 63 1.10 14.86 -16.08
CA TYR A 63 2.13 15.86 -16.37
C TYR A 63 3.33 15.74 -15.40
N GLU A 64 3.07 15.64 -14.10
CA GLU A 64 4.11 15.43 -13.10
C GLU A 64 4.87 14.12 -13.32
N ARG A 65 4.18 13.04 -13.65
CA ARG A 65 4.81 11.74 -13.98
C ARG A 65 5.73 11.88 -15.20
N ARG A 66 5.28 12.54 -16.25
CA ARG A 66 6.06 12.75 -17.48
C ARG A 66 7.29 13.62 -17.20
N ASN A 67 7.13 14.70 -16.46
CA ASN A 67 8.25 15.55 -16.05
C ASN A 67 9.23 14.80 -15.17
N ARG A 68 8.75 14.01 -14.20
CA ARG A 68 9.59 13.18 -13.34
C ARG A 68 10.34 12.11 -14.13
N GLN A 69 9.69 11.46 -15.10
CA GLN A 69 10.36 10.53 -16.02
C GLN A 69 11.41 11.25 -16.87
N GLY A 70 11.14 12.47 -17.34
CA GLY A 70 12.12 13.28 -18.08
C GLY A 70 13.36 13.60 -17.24
N VAL A 71 13.15 14.05 -16.00
CA VAL A 71 14.24 14.33 -15.04
C VAL A 71 15.00 13.05 -14.68
N GLU A 72 14.32 11.92 -14.50
CA GLU A 72 14.94 10.64 -14.19
C GLU A 72 15.76 10.10 -15.37
N VAL A 73 15.26 10.19 -16.60
CA VAL A 73 16.01 9.83 -17.82
C VAL A 73 17.25 10.71 -17.98
N GLN A 74 17.12 12.01 -17.70
CA GLN A 74 18.25 12.94 -17.76
C GLN A 74 19.29 12.63 -16.68
N ARG A 75 18.86 12.37 -15.44
CA ARG A 75 19.73 11.94 -14.34
C ARG A 75 20.39 10.60 -14.63
N GLN A 76 19.70 9.63 -15.21
CA GLN A 76 20.27 8.35 -15.63
C GLN A 76 21.30 8.51 -16.74
N ARG A 77 21.08 9.43 -17.69
CA ARG A 77 22.08 9.79 -18.71
C ARG A 77 23.30 10.45 -18.10
N GLU A 78 23.12 11.35 -17.14
CA GLU A 78 24.21 11.98 -16.41
C GLU A 78 25.01 10.97 -15.58
N VAL A 79 24.35 10.10 -14.82
CA VAL A 79 24.97 8.98 -14.08
C VAL A 79 25.71 8.05 -15.03
N ARG A 80 25.13 7.69 -16.18
CA ARG A 80 25.78 6.83 -17.19
C ARG A 80 26.99 7.51 -17.82
N SER A 81 26.97 8.83 -18.01
CA SER A 81 28.11 9.61 -18.49
C SER A 81 29.22 9.74 -17.44
N GLN A 82 28.86 9.76 -16.15
CA GLN A 82 29.80 9.84 -15.02
C GLN A 82 30.36 8.45 -14.62
N GLN A 83 29.67 7.36 -14.96
CA GLN A 83 30.12 5.97 -14.82
C GLN A 83 31.16 5.52 -15.88
N ALA A 84 31.65 6.44 -16.72
CA ALA A 84 32.86 6.20 -17.51
C ALA A 84 34.15 6.18 -16.66
N LYS A 85 34.06 6.44 -15.34
CA LYS A 85 35.11 6.13 -14.37
C LYS A 85 34.77 4.81 -13.65
N PRO A 86 35.71 3.87 -13.50
CA PRO A 86 35.46 2.65 -12.75
C PRO A 86 35.14 3.02 -11.30
N LEU A 87 33.91 2.74 -10.87
CA LEU A 87 33.54 2.75 -9.46
C LEU A 87 34.46 1.76 -8.75
N SER A 88 35.21 2.25 -7.76
CA SER A 88 36.17 1.49 -6.99
C SER A 88 35.60 0.13 -6.55
N SER A 89 36.29 -0.92 -6.97
CA SER A 89 35.92 -2.32 -7.05
C SER A 89 35.86 -3.07 -5.71
N VAL A 90 35.22 -2.51 -4.68
CA VAL A 90 34.85 -3.35 -3.53
C VAL A 90 33.53 -4.03 -3.88
N ASP A 91 33.63 -5.13 -4.63
CA ASP A 91 32.50 -6.03 -4.83
C ASP A 91 32.05 -6.58 -3.48
N VAL A 92 30.72 -6.59 -3.25
CA VAL A 92 30.15 -7.20 -2.05
C VAL A 92 30.44 -8.69 -2.14
N PRO A 93 31.19 -9.29 -1.20
CA PRO A 93 31.44 -10.72 -1.21
C PRO A 93 30.10 -11.47 -1.15
N LEU A 94 29.84 -12.34 -2.13
CA LEU A 94 28.61 -13.13 -2.20
C LEU A 94 28.76 -14.42 -1.37
N VAL A 95 28.92 -14.27 -0.06
CA VAL A 95 29.13 -15.40 0.86
C VAL A 95 27.80 -16.00 1.31
N SER A 96 27.79 -17.31 1.57
CA SER A 96 26.63 -18.06 2.05
C SER A 96 27.07 -19.22 2.93
N ALA A 97 26.47 -19.34 4.11
CA ALA A 97 26.69 -20.50 4.99
C ALA A 97 25.93 -21.75 4.49
N LYS A 98 25.01 -21.57 3.53
CA LYS A 98 24.16 -22.62 2.94
C LYS A 98 24.44 -22.88 1.46
N GLY A 99 25.49 -22.30 0.89
CA GLY A 99 25.84 -22.46 -0.53
C GLY A 99 24.79 -21.87 -1.48
N VAL A 100 24.05 -20.83 -1.05
CA VAL A 100 23.07 -20.13 -1.88
C VAL A 100 23.78 -19.13 -2.79
N ASP A 101 23.42 -19.17 -4.07
CA ASP A 101 23.91 -18.23 -5.08
C ASP A 101 23.11 -16.92 -5.07
N TYR A 102 23.82 -15.81 -4.84
CA TYR A 102 23.28 -14.44 -4.78
C TYR A 102 23.56 -13.62 -6.04
N THR A 103 24.17 -14.19 -7.08
CA THR A 103 24.52 -13.48 -8.34
C THR A 103 23.29 -12.85 -8.99
N LYS A 104 22.19 -13.61 -9.09
CA LYS A 104 20.93 -13.09 -9.64
C LYS A 104 20.38 -11.91 -8.84
N LEU A 105 20.42 -11.98 -7.50
CA LEU A 105 19.99 -10.87 -6.65
C LEU A 105 20.86 -9.63 -6.87
N ARG A 106 22.19 -9.81 -6.89
CA ARG A 106 23.15 -8.74 -7.21
C ARG A 106 22.82 -8.09 -8.55
N ASP A 107 22.61 -8.87 -9.60
CA ASP A 107 22.41 -8.35 -10.95
C ASP A 107 21.07 -7.61 -11.11
N LEU A 108 20.02 -8.11 -10.46
CA LEU A 108 18.72 -7.42 -10.41
C LEU A 108 18.83 -6.08 -9.68
N LEU A 109 19.52 -6.04 -8.54
CA LEU A 109 19.74 -4.82 -7.78
C LEU A 109 20.63 -3.81 -8.53
N ALA A 110 21.73 -4.28 -9.14
CA ALA A 110 22.61 -3.47 -9.96
C ALA A 110 21.87 -2.85 -11.17
N GLY A 111 20.91 -3.59 -11.73
CA GLY A 111 20.05 -3.13 -12.82
C GLY A 111 18.85 -2.29 -12.38
N GLY A 112 18.68 -1.97 -11.08
CA GLY A 112 17.54 -1.20 -10.57
C GLY A 112 16.20 -1.91 -10.71
N LYS A 113 16.18 -3.24 -10.87
CA LYS A 113 14.97 -4.06 -11.00
C LYS A 113 14.41 -4.40 -9.61
N TRP A 114 13.93 -3.38 -8.91
CA TRP A 114 13.59 -3.45 -7.48
C TRP A 114 12.52 -4.48 -7.14
N LYS A 115 11.52 -4.62 -8.00
CA LYS A 115 10.44 -5.59 -7.79
C LYS A 115 10.96 -7.02 -7.92
N GLU A 116 11.68 -7.31 -8.99
CA GLU A 116 12.28 -8.61 -9.24
C GLU A 116 13.33 -8.96 -8.18
N ALA A 117 14.11 -7.99 -7.72
CA ALA A 117 15.06 -8.16 -6.63
C ALA A 117 14.37 -8.52 -5.31
N ASP A 118 13.22 -7.93 -5.02
CA ASP A 118 12.40 -8.27 -3.84
C ASP A 118 11.88 -9.72 -3.92
N GLU A 119 11.41 -10.12 -5.11
CA GLU A 119 10.96 -11.49 -5.35
C GLU A 119 12.09 -12.50 -5.25
N GLU A 120 13.26 -12.15 -5.77
CA GLU A 120 14.47 -12.95 -5.66
C GLU A 120 14.96 -13.05 -4.21
N THR A 121 14.85 -11.95 -3.45
CA THR A 121 15.17 -11.93 -2.00
C THR A 121 14.30 -12.93 -1.24
N ALA A 122 12.99 -12.94 -1.49
CA ALA A 122 12.10 -13.93 -0.88
C ALA A 122 12.49 -15.37 -1.26
N ARG A 123 12.84 -15.60 -2.53
CA ARG A 123 13.25 -16.91 -3.04
C ARG A 123 14.53 -17.41 -2.36
N VAL A 124 15.58 -16.59 -2.30
CA VAL A 124 16.86 -17.00 -1.69
C VAL A 124 16.71 -17.20 -0.18
N MET A 125 15.91 -16.38 0.52
CA MET A 125 15.65 -16.61 1.95
C MET A 125 14.93 -17.93 2.22
N LEU A 126 13.97 -18.33 1.38
CA LEU A 126 13.35 -19.65 1.46
C LEU A 126 14.37 -20.77 1.21
N LYS A 127 15.28 -20.58 0.25
CA LYS A 127 16.34 -21.56 -0.04
C LYS A 127 17.31 -21.72 1.14
N VAL A 128 17.74 -20.63 1.77
CA VAL A 128 18.59 -20.66 2.98
C VAL A 128 17.93 -21.44 4.12
N ALA A 129 16.62 -21.26 4.29
CA ALA A 129 15.84 -21.99 5.30
C ALA A 129 15.48 -23.42 4.91
N GLY A 130 15.70 -23.84 3.66
CA GLY A 130 15.27 -25.14 3.14
C GLY A 130 13.76 -25.29 2.99
N ARG A 131 13.04 -24.19 2.71
CA ARG A 131 11.57 -24.10 2.72
C ARG A 131 10.94 -23.64 1.41
N GLU A 132 11.62 -23.91 0.30
CA GLU A 132 11.17 -23.51 -1.04
C GLU A 132 9.81 -24.11 -1.39
N SER A 133 9.52 -25.33 -0.94
CA SER A 133 8.24 -26.00 -1.20
C SER A 133 7.07 -25.37 -0.43
N GLU A 134 7.32 -24.89 0.78
CA GLU A 134 6.30 -24.29 1.62
C GLU A 134 5.99 -22.85 1.24
N ARG A 135 6.97 -22.12 0.69
CA ARG A 135 6.82 -20.73 0.25
C ARG A 135 6.57 -19.70 1.37
N TRP A 136 6.85 -20.07 2.63
CA TRP A 136 6.83 -19.17 3.78
C TRP A 136 7.88 -19.56 4.82
N LEU A 137 8.32 -18.59 5.62
CA LEU A 137 9.25 -18.77 6.74
C LEU A 137 8.50 -18.72 8.07
N ARG A 138 8.82 -19.64 8.98
CA ARG A 138 8.41 -19.64 10.38
C ARG A 138 9.22 -18.60 11.16
N VAL A 139 8.83 -18.35 12.40
CA VAL A 139 9.59 -17.49 13.31
C VAL A 139 10.96 -18.13 13.61
N GLU A 140 11.00 -19.43 13.85
CA GLU A 140 12.22 -20.16 14.19
C GLU A 140 13.22 -20.17 13.03
N ASP A 141 12.73 -20.18 11.78
CA ASP A 141 13.57 -20.10 10.57
C ASP A 141 14.33 -18.76 10.53
N ILE A 142 13.70 -17.67 10.99
CA ILE A 142 14.31 -16.33 11.04
C ILE A 142 15.23 -16.18 12.24
N GLU A 143 14.83 -16.66 13.41
CA GLU A 143 15.66 -16.60 14.62
C GLU A 143 16.99 -17.37 14.43
N ASN A 144 17.00 -18.41 13.60
CA ASN A 144 18.20 -19.20 13.28
C ASN A 144 18.82 -18.86 11.92
N PHE A 145 18.34 -17.82 11.23
CA PHE A 145 18.82 -17.49 9.89
C PHE A 145 20.33 -17.18 9.91
N PRO A 146 21.18 -17.77 9.05
CA PRO A 146 22.62 -17.54 9.10
C PRO A 146 23.00 -16.06 8.87
N CYS A 147 23.92 -15.55 9.68
CA CYS A 147 24.34 -14.15 9.58
C CYS A 147 25.09 -13.84 8.28
N GLU A 148 25.84 -14.81 7.73
CA GLU A 148 26.50 -14.66 6.44
C GLU A 148 25.46 -14.39 5.34
N ASP A 149 24.42 -15.21 5.28
CA ASP A 149 23.35 -15.08 4.28
C ASP A 149 22.54 -13.80 4.45
N LEU A 150 22.13 -13.47 5.68
CA LEU A 150 21.38 -12.24 5.95
C LEU A 150 22.23 -11.00 5.63
N GLY A 151 23.52 -11.04 5.98
CA GLY A 151 24.46 -9.97 5.71
C GLY A 151 24.76 -9.78 4.24
N THR A 152 24.87 -10.86 3.45
CA THR A 152 25.04 -10.77 2.00
C THR A 152 23.82 -10.11 1.35
N ILE A 153 22.61 -10.54 1.72
CA ILE A 153 21.37 -9.94 1.21
C ILE A 153 21.33 -8.44 1.57
N ASP A 154 21.58 -8.10 2.84
CA ASP A 154 21.51 -6.72 3.31
C ASP A 154 22.52 -5.81 2.61
N LYS A 155 23.80 -6.22 2.55
CA LYS A 155 24.86 -5.44 1.90
C LYS A 155 24.58 -5.18 0.42
N LEU A 156 23.97 -6.13 -0.29
CA LEU A 156 23.56 -5.94 -1.67
C LEU A 156 22.48 -4.86 -1.79
N TRP A 157 21.42 -4.95 -0.97
CA TRP A 157 20.36 -3.95 -0.94
C TRP A 157 20.89 -2.55 -0.60
N VAL A 158 21.72 -2.45 0.45
CA VAL A 158 22.34 -1.19 0.90
C VAL A 158 23.23 -0.61 -0.21
N LYS A 159 24.12 -1.42 -0.80
CA LYS A 159 25.04 -0.94 -1.85
C LYS A 159 24.30 -0.36 -3.05
N TYR A 160 23.38 -1.13 -3.64
CA TYR A 160 22.76 -0.73 -4.90
C TYR A 160 21.66 0.31 -4.73
N SER A 161 21.13 0.48 -3.51
CA SER A 161 20.18 1.55 -3.18
C SER A 161 20.83 2.82 -2.64
N ASN A 162 22.17 2.90 -2.62
CA ASN A 162 22.94 3.98 -2.03
C ASN A 162 22.54 4.25 -0.55
N GLY A 163 22.45 3.18 0.24
CA GLY A 163 22.12 3.23 1.66
C GLY A 163 20.63 3.35 1.99
N LYS A 164 19.75 3.39 0.98
CA LYS A 164 18.33 3.70 1.19
C LYS A 164 17.48 2.50 1.62
N PHE A 165 17.82 1.32 1.14
CA PHE A 165 17.08 0.07 1.33
C PHE A 165 17.96 -0.99 1.97
N GLY A 166 17.35 -1.92 2.70
CA GLY A 166 18.06 -2.96 3.46
C GLY A 166 17.34 -3.29 4.77
N PHE A 167 17.61 -4.48 5.30
CA PHE A 167 17.13 -4.89 6.61
C PHE A 167 17.83 -4.15 7.74
N SER A 168 19.10 -3.79 7.59
CA SER A 168 19.83 -2.91 8.52
C SER A 168 19.18 -1.53 8.61
N VAL A 169 18.81 -0.95 7.47
CA VAL A 169 18.08 0.33 7.37
C VAL A 169 16.70 0.22 8.05
N GLN A 170 15.93 -0.83 7.72
CA GLN A 170 14.64 -1.08 8.36
C GLN A 170 14.77 -1.27 9.88
N LYS A 171 15.77 -2.02 10.34
CA LYS A 171 16.07 -2.23 11.75
C LYS A 171 16.36 -0.91 12.47
N GLN A 172 17.22 -0.06 11.90
CA GLN A 172 17.55 1.25 12.46
C GLN A 172 16.30 2.13 12.59
N ILE A 173 15.46 2.18 11.55
CA ILE A 173 14.20 2.92 11.60
C ILE A 173 13.27 2.35 12.68
N TYR A 174 13.14 1.01 12.78
CA TYR A 174 12.31 0.37 13.81
C TYR A 174 12.79 0.70 15.24
N GLN A 175 14.10 0.64 15.48
CA GLN A 175 14.72 0.98 16.77
C GLN A 175 14.54 2.47 17.11
N SER A 176 14.69 3.37 16.12
CA SER A 176 14.49 4.82 16.31
C SER A 176 13.08 5.19 16.79
N LEU A 177 12.10 4.32 16.52
CA LEU A 177 10.70 4.47 16.94
C LEU A 177 10.41 3.79 18.29
N GLY A 178 11.44 3.32 19.00
CA GLY A 178 11.33 2.60 20.27
C GLY A 178 11.10 1.10 20.11
N GLY A 179 11.43 0.52 18.96
CA GLY A 179 11.30 -0.91 18.70
C GLY A 179 12.33 -1.74 19.45
N THR A 180 11.86 -2.75 20.18
CA THR A 180 12.69 -3.73 20.91
C THR A 180 12.48 -5.15 20.37
N LYS A 181 13.06 -6.18 21.01
CA LYS A 181 12.80 -7.60 20.68
C LYS A 181 11.37 -8.04 21.00
N GLU A 182 10.68 -7.30 21.86
CA GLU A 182 9.28 -7.50 22.19
C GLU A 182 8.41 -6.80 21.15
N TYR A 183 7.42 -7.51 20.62
CA TYR A 183 6.51 -6.93 19.65
C TYR A 183 5.64 -5.85 20.31
N ASN A 184 5.69 -4.64 19.76
CA ASN A 184 4.82 -3.55 20.15
C ASN A 184 3.99 -3.08 18.94
N GLY A 185 2.68 -3.31 19.00
CA GLY A 185 1.78 -2.98 17.90
C GLY A 185 1.73 -1.49 17.54
N ARG A 186 1.98 -0.58 18.49
CA ARG A 186 2.04 0.88 18.24
C ARG A 186 3.32 1.26 17.51
N VAL A 187 4.47 0.72 17.93
CA VAL A 187 5.75 0.92 17.24
C VAL A 187 5.70 0.31 15.83
N TRP A 188 5.18 -0.91 15.70
CA TRP A 188 5.00 -1.54 14.38
C TRP A 188 4.06 -0.75 13.46
N LYS A 189 3.03 -0.12 14.03
CA LYS A 189 2.14 0.80 13.32
C LYS A 189 2.94 2.01 12.80
N ALA A 190 3.73 2.66 13.64
CA ALA A 190 4.53 3.83 13.27
C ALA A 190 5.61 3.48 12.23
N PHE A 191 6.29 2.34 12.40
CA PHE A 191 7.29 1.84 11.47
C PHE A 191 6.73 1.71 10.05
N ARG A 192 5.60 1.02 9.89
CA ARG A 192 4.97 0.84 8.57
C ARG A 192 4.54 2.15 7.91
N ASP A 193 4.21 3.17 8.68
CA ASP A 193 3.94 4.51 8.13
C ASP A 193 5.25 5.18 7.70
N LYS A 194 6.30 5.09 8.52
CA LYS A 194 7.61 5.69 8.27
C LYS A 194 8.30 5.11 7.02
N VAL A 195 8.22 3.80 6.81
CA VAL A 195 8.79 3.13 5.62
C VAL A 195 7.80 3.10 4.43
N GLY A 196 6.63 3.73 4.53
CA GLY A 196 5.69 3.85 3.42
C GLY A 196 4.96 2.55 3.03
N TRP A 197 4.89 1.56 3.91
CA TRP A 197 4.11 0.33 3.67
C TRP A 197 2.61 0.52 3.86
N ARG A 198 2.21 1.69 4.37
CA ARG A 198 0.81 2.11 4.46
C ARG A 198 0.69 3.52 3.92
N VAL A 199 0.02 3.65 2.78
CA VAL A 199 -0.34 4.95 2.23
C VAL A 199 -1.84 5.15 2.48
N GLY A 200 -2.18 6.19 3.23
CA GLY A 200 -3.56 6.60 3.44
C GLY A 200 -3.96 7.64 2.40
N ILE A 201 -5.06 7.42 1.69
CA ILE A 201 -5.73 8.46 0.92
C ILE A 201 -7.19 8.49 1.38
N LEU A 202 -7.63 9.66 1.89
CA LEU A 202 -9.05 9.95 2.17
C LEU A 202 -9.76 8.87 3.01
N GLY A 203 -9.14 8.41 4.10
CA GLY A 203 -9.72 7.39 4.99
C GLY A 203 -9.60 5.94 4.49
N TRP A 204 -9.17 5.72 3.24
CA TRP A 204 -8.90 4.40 2.66
C TRP A 204 -7.39 4.13 2.65
N ARG A 205 -6.98 2.99 3.24
CA ARG A 205 -5.57 2.55 3.22
C ARG A 205 -5.35 1.68 1.99
N VAL A 206 -4.74 2.24 0.95
CA VAL A 206 -4.38 1.47 -0.25
C VAL A 206 -2.94 0.96 -0.08
N TRP A 207 -2.78 -0.35 -0.18
CA TRP A 207 -1.47 -1.01 -0.14
C TRP A 207 -0.84 -0.96 -1.54
N ARG A 208 0.00 0.05 -1.83
CA ARG A 208 0.86 0.04 -3.03
C ARG A 208 2.31 0.25 -2.62
N VAL A 209 3.11 -0.78 -2.82
CA VAL A 209 4.57 -0.74 -2.74
C VAL A 209 5.08 0.05 -3.93
N CYS A 210 5.96 1.01 -3.68
CA CYS A 210 6.66 1.75 -4.72
C CYS A 210 7.94 1.00 -5.08
N TRP A 211 8.00 0.47 -6.30
CA TRP A 211 9.16 -0.29 -6.79
C TRP A 211 10.17 0.62 -7.50
N ASP A 212 10.47 1.76 -6.88
CA ASP A 212 11.29 2.81 -7.47
C ASP A 212 12.20 3.45 -6.42
N ILE A 213 13.46 3.69 -6.77
CA ILE A 213 14.45 4.29 -5.87
C ILE A 213 14.13 5.75 -5.53
N SER A 214 13.32 6.43 -6.34
CA SER A 214 12.85 7.80 -6.11
C SER A 214 11.78 7.91 -5.02
N THR A 215 11.27 6.79 -4.49
CA THR A 215 10.34 6.78 -3.35
C THR A 215 10.86 7.64 -2.20
N PRO A 216 10.06 8.48 -1.53
CA PRO A 216 10.56 9.33 -0.44
C PRO A 216 10.90 8.53 0.83
N TYR A 217 10.56 7.24 0.88
CA TYR A 217 10.69 6.40 2.06
C TYR A 217 12.04 5.67 2.10
N GLU A 218 12.75 5.81 3.22
CA GLU A 218 13.88 4.95 3.57
C GLU A 218 13.38 3.62 4.15
N GLY A 219 14.15 2.55 3.96
CA GLY A 219 13.77 1.20 4.41
C GLY A 219 12.53 0.63 3.71
N HIS A 220 12.06 1.25 2.61
CA HIS A 220 10.85 0.80 1.91
C HIS A 220 10.98 -0.63 1.38
N LEU A 221 12.18 -1.03 0.97
CA LEU A 221 12.51 -2.36 0.47
C LEU A 221 13.65 -2.97 1.30
N PRO A 222 13.74 -4.31 1.37
CA PRO A 222 12.82 -5.31 0.79
C PRO A 222 11.44 -5.32 1.48
N PHE A 223 10.37 -5.58 0.71
CA PHE A 223 8.99 -5.71 1.16
C PHE A 223 8.48 -7.15 1.04
N LEU A 224 8.92 -8.00 1.96
CA LEU A 224 8.57 -9.42 1.97
C LEU A 224 7.11 -9.72 2.42
N GLU A 225 6.38 -8.70 2.91
CA GLU A 225 5.04 -8.83 3.50
C GLU A 225 4.00 -9.39 2.51
N LYS A 226 4.14 -9.17 1.19
CA LYS A 226 3.18 -9.69 0.21
C LYS A 226 3.28 -11.19 0.00
N ARG A 227 4.47 -11.77 0.03
CA ARG A 227 4.72 -13.18 -0.33
C ARG A 227 4.42 -14.14 0.83
N PHE A 228 4.64 -13.71 2.07
CA PHE A 228 4.40 -14.55 3.25
C PHE A 228 2.98 -14.42 3.84
N ARG A 229 2.17 -13.49 3.34
CA ARG A 229 0.83 -13.13 3.86
C ARG A 229 -0.18 -14.28 3.88
N ASP A 230 -0.10 -15.21 2.93
CA ASP A 230 -1.18 -16.17 2.67
C ASP A 230 -1.38 -17.19 3.81
N LYS A 231 -0.39 -17.37 4.70
CA LYS A 231 -0.54 -18.17 5.92
C LYS A 231 -0.57 -17.37 7.23
N TRP A 232 -0.06 -16.15 7.26
CA TRP A 232 -0.08 -15.28 8.44
C TRP A 232 -1.32 -14.36 8.41
N ARG A 233 -2.53 -14.95 8.41
CA ARG A 233 -3.81 -14.20 8.34
C ARG A 233 -4.10 -13.31 9.55
N SER A 234 -3.31 -13.37 10.63
CA SER A 234 -3.46 -12.46 11.78
C SER A 234 -2.53 -11.24 11.64
N ARG A 235 -3.03 -10.05 11.98
CA ARG A 235 -2.24 -8.80 12.05
C ARG A 235 -1.03 -8.89 13.00
N LEU A 236 -1.03 -9.87 13.90
CA LEU A 236 0.04 -10.14 14.86
C LEU A 236 1.20 -10.92 14.23
N GLY A 237 0.95 -11.85 13.31
CA GLY A 237 1.98 -12.75 12.75
C GLY A 237 3.08 -12.03 11.97
N LEU A 238 2.72 -11.10 11.07
CA LEU A 238 3.70 -10.39 10.24
C LEU A 238 4.55 -9.36 11.01
N GLY A 239 3.93 -8.69 11.99
CA GLY A 239 4.64 -7.76 12.86
C GLY A 239 5.63 -8.47 13.78
N VAL A 240 5.23 -9.63 14.31
CA VAL A 240 6.13 -10.51 15.09
C VAL A 240 7.25 -11.04 14.20
N TRP A 241 6.96 -11.52 12.98
CA TRP A 241 7.99 -12.01 12.06
C TRP A 241 9.03 -10.94 11.70
N SER A 242 8.59 -9.73 11.33
CA SER A 242 9.51 -8.64 10.96
C SER A 242 10.32 -8.16 12.17
N ASN A 243 9.70 -8.15 13.34
CA ASN A 243 10.40 -7.89 14.59
C ASN A 243 11.50 -8.93 14.87
N ARG A 244 11.24 -10.21 14.61
CA ARG A 244 12.24 -11.28 14.72
C ARG A 244 13.37 -11.13 13.71
N LEU A 245 13.05 -10.69 12.49
CA LEU A 245 14.07 -10.38 11.48
C LEU A 245 14.97 -9.23 11.94
N PHE A 246 14.41 -8.15 12.50
CA PHE A 246 15.20 -7.03 13.00
C PHE A 246 16.03 -7.40 14.23
N SER A 247 15.48 -8.21 15.13
CA SER A 247 16.26 -8.79 16.23
C SER A 247 17.37 -9.67 15.72
N ARG A 248 17.14 -10.45 14.64
CA ARG A 248 18.19 -11.28 14.04
C ARG A 248 19.28 -10.44 13.41
N ALA A 249 18.91 -9.40 12.66
CA ALA A 249 19.83 -8.43 12.08
C ALA A 249 20.72 -7.77 13.16
N GLU A 250 20.15 -7.42 14.31
CA GLU A 250 20.90 -6.94 15.47
C GLU A 250 21.92 -7.98 15.97
N THR A 251 21.50 -9.23 16.19
CA THR A 251 22.43 -10.30 16.64
C THR A 251 23.51 -10.62 15.63
N CYS A 252 23.23 -10.39 14.33
CA CYS A 252 24.19 -10.55 13.25
C CYS A 252 25.08 -9.31 13.04
N ARG A 253 24.90 -8.26 13.85
CA ARG A 253 25.66 -7.00 13.79
C ARG A 253 25.59 -6.32 12.41
N LEU A 254 24.41 -6.37 11.81
CA LEU A 254 24.06 -5.60 10.61
C LEU A 254 23.75 -4.14 10.96
#